data_AF-A0A1A5ZYI3-F1
#
_entry.id   AF-A0A1A5ZYI3-F1
#
_cell.length_a   1.000
_cell.length_b   1.000
_cell.length_c   1.000
_cell.angle_alpha   90.00
_cell.angle_beta   90.00
_cell.angle_gamma   90.00
#
_symmetry.space_group_name_H-M   'P 1'
#
loop_
_entity.id
_entity.type
_entity.pdbx_description
1 polymer ?
#
loop_
_entity_poly.entity_id
_entity_poly.type
_entity_poly.pdbx_seq_one_letter_code
_entity_poly.pdbx_strand_id
1 'polypeptide(L)'
;MSDRSINLSYSLRPPSQTTPPIEPSSASSIPSTSSQSYPVGSSSRGQETILPPSITPKTSNTARYYESLTFAIREVQTNLNEVLTQWKDAIGDAEKSKEDLGKVGHGKGRATVMSLAVNGDFADQREGYKVKTVPRKAVDSESSDESESE
;
A
#
# COMPACT_ATOMS: atom_id res chain seq x y z
N MET A 1 6.08 38.75 -21.94
CA MET A 1 6.00 38.32 -20.53
C MET A 1 7.09 37.28 -20.35
N SER A 2 7.86 37.32 -19.26
CA SER A 2 8.98 36.39 -19.06
C SER A 2 8.48 34.95 -18.96
N ASP A 3 8.99 34.06 -19.81
CA ASP A 3 8.75 32.61 -19.75
C ASP A 3 9.40 32.07 -18.47
N ARG A 4 8.59 31.94 -17.42
CA ARG A 4 9.01 31.37 -16.13
C ARG A 4 8.59 29.91 -16.11
N SER A 5 9.42 29.04 -15.55
CA SER A 5 9.06 27.63 -15.34
C SER A 5 9.52 27.15 -13.97
N ILE A 6 8.86 26.11 -13.48
CA ILE A 6 9.28 25.32 -12.32
C ILE A 6 9.97 24.08 -12.85
N ASN A 7 11.23 23.87 -12.48
CA ASN A 7 11.94 22.65 -12.83
C ASN A 7 11.87 21.67 -11.64
N LEU A 8 11.29 20.51 -11.87
CA LEU A 8 11.29 19.39 -10.93
C LEU A 8 12.30 18.36 -11.41
N SER A 9 13.25 18.01 -10.54
CA SER A 9 14.16 16.89 -10.78
C SER A 9 14.13 15.96 -9.58
N TYR A 10 14.06 14.66 -9.81
CA TYR A 10 14.10 13.66 -8.75
C TYR A 10 15.06 12.52 -9.11
N SER A 11 15.60 11.87 -8.07
CA SER A 11 16.38 10.65 -8.19
C SER A 11 16.00 9.72 -7.04
N LEU A 12 15.41 8.59 -7.38
CA LEU A 12 14.94 7.55 -6.48
C LEU A 12 16.00 6.44 -6.43
N ARG A 13 16.13 5.80 -5.27
CA ARG A 13 17.04 4.66 -5.05
C ARG A 13 16.25 3.42 -4.65
N PRO A 14 15.45 2.84 -5.57
CA PRO A 14 14.71 1.62 -5.27
C PRO A 14 15.68 0.43 -5.05
N PRO A 15 15.24 -0.61 -4.31
CA PRO A 15 15.99 -1.86 -4.22
C PRO A 15 16.26 -2.47 -5.60
N SER A 16 17.38 -3.18 -5.75
CA SER A 16 17.84 -3.73 -7.04
C SER A 16 16.90 -4.75 -7.69
N GLN A 17 15.99 -5.33 -6.92
CA GLN A 17 15.01 -6.31 -7.38
C GLN A 17 13.67 -5.69 -7.79
N THR A 18 13.48 -4.39 -7.54
CA THR A 18 12.24 -3.68 -7.89
C THR A 18 12.22 -3.35 -9.38
N THR A 19 11.24 -3.87 -10.11
CA THR A 19 10.97 -3.48 -11.49
C THR A 19 10.33 -2.08 -11.52
N PRO A 20 10.74 -1.19 -12.44
CA PRO A 20 10.11 0.12 -12.59
C PRO A 20 8.59 -0.01 -12.83
N PRO A 21 7.75 0.80 -12.14
CA PRO A 21 6.31 0.78 -12.34
C PRO A 21 5.95 1.28 -13.75
N ILE A 22 4.83 0.79 -14.28
CA ILE A 22 4.30 1.18 -15.58
C ILE A 22 3.18 2.18 -15.37
N GLU A 23 3.27 3.33 -16.03
CA GLU A 23 2.25 4.37 -15.94
C GLU A 23 0.97 3.92 -16.69
N PRO A 24 -0.20 3.97 -16.05
CA PRO A 24 -1.44 3.42 -16.60
C PRO A 24 -1.94 4.17 -17.84
N SER A 25 -1.58 5.44 -18.00
CA SER A 25 -2.01 6.32 -19.08
C SER A 25 -1.16 6.21 -20.35
N SER A 26 0.13 5.92 -20.21
CA SER A 26 1.11 5.96 -21.30
C SER A 26 1.71 4.60 -21.65
N ALA A 27 1.44 3.57 -20.83
CA ALA A 27 2.06 2.24 -20.90
C ALA A 27 3.61 2.26 -20.90
N SER A 28 4.20 3.39 -20.49
CA SER A 28 5.64 3.57 -20.39
C SER A 28 6.10 3.36 -18.95
N SER A 29 7.33 2.86 -18.77
CA SER A 29 7.90 2.70 -17.43
C SER A 29 8.26 4.05 -16.84
N ILE A 30 7.87 4.29 -15.59
CA ILE A 30 8.28 5.49 -14.87
C ILE A 30 9.75 5.35 -14.46
N PRO A 31 10.64 6.25 -14.90
CA PRO A 31 12.05 6.16 -14.58
C PRO A 31 12.30 6.48 -13.10
N SER A 32 13.37 5.92 -12.53
CA SER A 32 13.80 6.25 -11.16
C SER A 32 14.47 7.63 -11.09
N THR A 33 14.85 8.22 -12.22
CA THR A 33 15.41 9.57 -12.31
C THR A 33 14.74 10.30 -13.46
N SER A 34 14.22 11.50 -13.20
CA SER A 34 13.61 12.34 -14.24
C SER A 34 13.81 13.82 -13.93
N SER A 35 13.70 14.63 -14.97
CA SER A 35 13.67 16.09 -14.88
C SER A 35 12.59 16.63 -15.81
N GLN A 36 11.67 17.41 -15.26
CA GLN A 36 10.54 17.99 -15.99
C GLN A 36 10.41 19.50 -15.69
N SER A 37 9.99 20.26 -16.70
CA SER A 37 9.78 21.69 -16.61
C SER A 37 8.28 22.00 -16.75
N TYR A 38 7.76 22.81 -15.83
CA TYR A 38 6.35 23.20 -15.75
C TYR A 38 6.24 24.70 -16.00
N PRO A 39 5.63 25.15 -17.11
CA PRO A 39 5.57 26.56 -17.46
C PRO A 39 4.60 27.35 -16.55
N VAL A 40 5.04 28.51 -16.07
CA VAL A 40 4.26 29.45 -15.26
C VAL A 40 3.81 30.59 -16.16
N GLY A 41 2.61 30.48 -16.75
CA GLY A 41 1.99 31.59 -17.49
C GLY A 41 1.41 31.24 -18.86
N SER A 42 1.72 30.07 -19.43
CA SER A 42 0.96 29.53 -20.54
C SER A 42 -0.32 28.92 -19.99
N SER A 43 -1.44 29.49 -20.38
CA SER A 43 -2.81 29.02 -20.17
C SER A 43 -2.98 27.55 -20.55
N SER A 44 -2.56 26.64 -19.68
CA SER A 44 -3.12 25.29 -19.57
C SER A 44 -4.45 25.42 -18.83
N ARG A 45 -5.41 26.13 -19.43
CA ARG A 45 -6.81 26.16 -18.97
C ARG A 45 -7.55 24.91 -19.48
N GLY A 46 -6.81 23.80 -19.65
CA GLY A 46 -7.25 22.55 -20.28
C GLY A 46 -7.23 21.35 -19.36
N GLN A 47 -6.65 21.45 -18.15
CA GLN A 47 -6.83 20.45 -17.11
C GLN A 47 -7.63 21.06 -15.96
N GLU A 48 -8.74 20.42 -15.61
CA GLU A 48 -9.65 20.77 -14.52
C GLU A 48 -8.96 20.68 -13.16
N THR A 49 -8.01 21.56 -12.86
CA THR A 49 -7.60 21.77 -11.47
C THR A 49 -8.65 22.69 -10.84
N ILE A 50 -9.58 22.11 -10.08
CA ILE A 50 -10.66 22.85 -9.41
C ILE A 50 -10.03 23.73 -8.33
N LEU A 51 -9.78 25.01 -8.65
CA LEU A 51 -9.62 26.05 -7.63
C LEU A 51 -11.00 26.36 -7.04
N PRO A 52 -11.07 26.73 -5.74
CA PRO A 52 -12.28 27.34 -5.22
C PRO A 52 -12.64 28.57 -6.07
N PRO A 53 -13.92 28.78 -6.40
CA PRO A 53 -14.32 29.88 -7.26
C PRO A 53 -13.89 31.21 -6.63
N SER A 54 -13.00 31.93 -7.32
CA SER A 54 -12.66 33.31 -6.95
C SER A 54 -13.87 34.19 -7.30
N ILE A 55 -14.64 34.56 -6.27
CA ILE A 55 -15.87 35.37 -6.40
C ILE A 55 -15.58 36.76 -7.01
N THR A 56 -14.33 37.21 -6.94
CA THR A 56 -13.89 38.46 -7.57
C THR A 56 -12.94 38.22 -8.75
N PRO A 57 -13.18 38.86 -9.91
CA PRO A 57 -12.24 38.81 -11.02
C PRO A 57 -10.97 39.55 -10.63
N LYS A 58 -9.85 38.82 -10.57
CA LYS A 58 -8.53 39.39 -10.25
C LYS A 58 -8.04 40.23 -11.43
N THR A 59 -8.06 41.55 -11.26
CA THR A 59 -7.74 42.53 -12.31
C THR A 59 -6.25 42.83 -12.43
N SER A 60 -5.45 42.63 -11.37
CA SER A 60 -4.02 42.97 -11.41
C SER A 60 -3.16 41.88 -12.05
N ASN A 61 -2.16 42.29 -12.83
CA ASN A 61 -1.19 41.37 -13.44
C ASN A 61 -0.47 40.50 -12.40
N THR A 62 -0.20 41.07 -11.22
CA THR A 62 0.41 40.35 -10.08
C THR A 62 -0.50 39.24 -9.56
N ALA A 63 -1.80 39.49 -9.44
CA ALA A 63 -2.75 38.48 -8.96
C ALA A 63 -2.89 37.30 -9.95
N ARG A 64 -2.88 37.58 -11.25
CA ARG A 64 -2.87 36.55 -12.30
C ARG A 64 -1.59 35.70 -12.28
N TYR A 65 -0.45 36.33 -12.00
CA TYR A 65 0.82 35.63 -11.86
C TYR A 65 0.83 34.63 -10.69
N TYR A 66 0.39 35.05 -9.50
CA TYR A 66 0.34 34.14 -8.36
C TYR A 66 -0.69 33.02 -8.53
N GLU A 67 -1.77 33.29 -9.25
CA GLU A 67 -2.76 32.28 -9.61
C GLU A 67 -2.17 31.23 -10.55
N SER A 68 -1.53 31.64 -11.66
CA SER A 68 -0.86 30.69 -12.57
C SER A 68 0.27 29.92 -11.90
N LEU A 69 1.02 30.57 -11.01
CA LEU A 69 2.03 29.92 -10.19
C LEU A 69 1.43 28.87 -9.26
N THR A 70 0.29 29.17 -8.63
CA THR A 70 -0.40 28.22 -7.74
C THR A 70 -0.87 26.98 -8.51
N PHE A 71 -1.39 27.17 -9.73
CA PHE A 71 -1.74 26.06 -10.62
C PHE A 71 -0.54 25.20 -10.96
N ALA A 72 0.56 25.81 -11.42
CA ALA A 72 1.77 25.09 -11.77
C ALA A 72 2.35 24.31 -10.58
N ILE A 73 2.35 24.88 -9.37
CA ILE A 73 2.81 24.19 -8.15
C ILE A 73 1.93 22.98 -7.83
N ARG A 74 0.60 23.10 -7.96
CA ARG A 74 -0.31 21.98 -7.71
C ARG A 74 -0.12 20.86 -8.73
N GLU A 75 0.05 21.20 -10.00
CA GLU A 75 0.33 20.23 -11.06
C GLU A 75 1.63 19.47 -10.78
N VAL A 76 2.71 20.18 -10.41
CA VAL A 76 3.98 19.58 -9.99
C VAL A 76 3.77 18.63 -8.82
N GLN A 77 3.01 19.06 -7.81
CA GLN A 77 2.74 18.27 -6.61
C GLN A 77 1.94 17.00 -6.91
N THR A 78 0.88 17.10 -7.72
CA THR A 78 0.05 15.96 -8.12
C THR A 78 0.89 14.94 -8.89
N ASN A 79 1.65 15.38 -9.90
CA ASN A 79 2.50 14.50 -10.70
C ASN A 79 3.56 13.79 -9.85
N LEU A 80 4.26 14.53 -8.98
CA LEU A 80 5.25 13.94 -8.07
C LEU A 80 4.61 12.93 -7.11
N ASN A 81 3.44 13.23 -6.55
CA ASN A 81 2.74 12.32 -5.67
C ASN A 81 2.32 11.03 -6.38
N GLU A 82 1.84 11.12 -7.62
CA GLU A 82 1.49 9.95 -8.44
C GLU A 82 2.72 9.08 -8.71
N VAL A 83 3.83 9.68 -9.15
CA VAL A 83 5.10 8.99 -9.38
C VAL A 83 5.58 8.28 -8.11
N LEU A 84 5.58 8.96 -6.97
CA LEU A 84 6.03 8.39 -5.70
C LEU A 84 5.10 7.28 -5.21
N THR A 85 3.79 7.41 -5.42
CA THR A 85 2.82 6.37 -5.05
C THR A 85 3.05 5.11 -5.87
N GLN A 86 3.22 5.24 -7.19
CA GLN A 86 3.49 4.09 -8.06
C GLN A 86 4.81 3.40 -7.71
N TRP A 87 5.86 4.17 -7.41
CA TRP A 87 7.13 3.59 -6.94
C TRP A 87 7.00 2.93 -5.57
N LYS A 88 6.25 3.52 -4.64
CA LYS A 88 5.99 2.94 -3.33
C LYS A 88 5.26 1.60 -3.46
N ASP A 89 4.24 1.52 -4.30
CA ASP A 89 3.47 0.30 -4.51
C ASP A 89 4.33 -0.79 -5.18
N ALA A 90 5.12 -0.43 -6.19
CA ALA A 90 6.06 -1.36 -6.84
C ALA A 90 7.13 -1.91 -5.88
N ILE A 91 7.62 -1.07 -4.96
CA ILE A 91 8.53 -1.52 -3.90
C ILE A 91 7.79 -2.45 -2.92
N GLY A 92 6.58 -2.07 -2.48
CA GLY A 92 5.76 -2.90 -1.60
C GLY A 92 5.50 -4.30 -2.18
N ASP A 93 5.15 -4.38 -3.47
CA ASP A 93 4.93 -5.65 -4.17
C ASP A 93 6.22 -6.48 -4.28
N ALA A 94 7.36 -5.83 -4.57
CA ALA A 94 8.65 -6.52 -4.63
C ALA A 94 9.07 -7.08 -3.26
N GLU A 95 8.75 -6.38 -2.17
CA GLU A 95 9.13 -6.76 -0.81
C GLU A 95 8.14 -7.69 -0.13
N LYS A 96 6.90 -7.81 -0.63
CA LYS A 96 5.88 -8.73 -0.13
C LYS A 96 6.38 -10.17 0.03
N SER A 97 7.23 -10.63 -0.88
CA SER A 97 7.82 -11.98 -0.84
C SER A 97 8.78 -12.21 0.34
N LYS A 98 9.34 -11.14 0.93
CA LYS A 98 10.20 -11.21 2.12
C LYS A 98 9.40 -11.27 3.42
N GLU A 99 8.16 -10.81 3.39
CA GLU A 99 7.25 -10.82 4.55
C GLU A 99 6.41 -12.10 4.64
N ASP A 100 6.33 -12.88 3.56
CA ASP A 100 5.67 -14.19 3.53
C ASP A 100 6.53 -15.24 4.25
N LEU A 101 6.63 -15.09 5.58
CA LEU A 101 7.39 -15.93 6.52
C LEU A 101 6.80 -17.35 6.68
N GLY A 102 6.19 -17.88 5.62
CA GLY A 102 5.65 -19.22 5.54
C GLY A 102 4.13 -19.26 5.60
N LYS A 103 3.62 -20.45 5.24
CA LYS A 103 2.21 -20.83 5.17
C LYS A 103 1.48 -20.39 6.44
N VAL A 104 0.88 -19.20 6.45
CA VAL A 104 -0.17 -18.85 7.41
C VAL A 104 -1.21 -19.94 7.24
N GLY A 105 -1.27 -20.84 8.23
CA GLY A 105 -2.21 -21.95 8.19
C GLY A 105 -3.56 -21.35 7.91
N HIS A 106 -4.16 -21.69 6.76
CA HIS A 106 -5.55 -21.39 6.50
C HIS A 106 -6.34 -22.13 7.56
N GLY A 107 -6.51 -21.50 8.73
CA GLY A 107 -7.45 -21.92 9.72
C GLY A 107 -8.78 -21.85 9.02
N LYS A 108 -9.31 -23.01 8.62
CA LYS A 108 -10.70 -23.13 8.18
C LYS A 108 -11.52 -22.36 9.21
N GLY A 109 -12.10 -21.24 8.77
CA GLY A 109 -12.85 -20.36 9.66
C GLY A 109 -13.86 -21.21 10.44
N ARG A 110 -14.13 -20.82 11.68
CA ARG A 110 -14.99 -21.57 12.62
C ARG A 110 -16.33 -22.02 11.98
N ALA A 111 -16.82 -21.27 10.99
CA ALA A 111 -17.99 -21.60 10.18
C ALA A 111 -17.85 -22.87 9.32
N THR A 112 -16.69 -23.11 8.71
CA THR A 112 -16.41 -24.33 7.92
C THR A 112 -16.32 -25.56 8.83
N VAL A 113 -15.81 -25.40 10.06
CA VAL A 113 -15.73 -26.49 11.04
C VAL A 113 -17.13 -26.93 11.50
N MET A 114 -18.06 -25.98 11.70
CA MET A 114 -19.43 -26.33 12.10
C MET A 114 -20.25 -26.95 10.97
N SER A 115 -20.01 -26.58 9.70
CA SER A 115 -20.71 -27.18 8.56
C SER A 115 -20.27 -28.62 8.28
N LEU A 116 -19.00 -28.97 8.51
CA LEU A 116 -18.52 -30.35 8.47
C LEU A 116 -19.03 -31.23 9.63
N ALA A 117 -19.25 -30.64 10.82
CA ALA A 117 -19.81 -31.35 11.96
C ALA A 117 -21.31 -31.68 11.80
N VAL A 118 -22.05 -30.86 11.03
CA VAL A 118 -23.48 -31.07 10.76
C VAL A 118 -23.72 -32.11 9.67
N ASN A 119 -22.79 -32.27 8.71
CA ASN A 119 -22.92 -33.20 7.59
C ASN A 119 -22.33 -34.60 7.84
N GLY A 120 -21.83 -34.90 9.05
CA GLY A 120 -21.43 -36.26 9.45
C GLY A 120 -20.11 -36.79 8.87
N ASP A 121 -19.33 -35.98 8.16
CA ASP A 121 -18.16 -36.43 7.38
C ASP A 121 -16.83 -36.46 8.17
N PHE A 122 -16.89 -36.58 9.50
CA PHE A 122 -15.71 -36.49 10.38
C PHE A 122 -14.91 -37.80 10.54
N ALA A 123 -15.36 -38.90 9.93
CA ALA A 123 -14.76 -40.22 10.18
C ALA A 123 -13.46 -40.46 9.38
N ASP A 124 -13.24 -39.81 8.24
CA ASP A 124 -12.29 -40.32 7.24
C ASP A 124 -10.99 -39.50 7.05
N GLN A 125 -10.70 -38.53 7.93
CA GLN A 125 -9.45 -37.73 7.84
C GLN A 125 -8.54 -37.81 9.08
N ARG A 126 -8.65 -38.87 9.90
CA ARG A 126 -7.71 -39.11 11.02
C ARG A 126 -6.39 -39.79 10.64
N GLU A 127 -6.13 -40.11 9.37
CA GLU A 127 -4.87 -40.78 8.99
C GLU A 127 -3.62 -39.86 8.98
N GLY A 128 -3.79 -38.53 9.09
CA GLY A 128 -2.67 -37.58 9.09
C GLY A 128 -2.05 -37.27 10.45
N TYR A 129 -2.74 -37.57 11.57
CA TYR A 129 -2.29 -37.19 12.91
C TYR A 129 -1.69 -38.39 13.66
N LYS A 130 -0.55 -38.89 13.20
CA LYS A 130 0.39 -39.60 14.10
C LYS A 130 1.14 -38.55 14.92
N VAL A 131 0.50 -38.05 15.98
CA VAL A 131 1.21 -37.38 17.07
C VAL A 131 2.15 -38.43 17.67
N LYS A 132 3.46 -38.28 17.46
CA LYS A 132 4.46 -39.00 18.26
C LYS A 132 4.28 -38.52 19.70
N THR A 133 3.51 -39.26 20.48
CA THR A 133 3.47 -39.15 21.94
C THR A 133 4.87 -39.44 22.46
N VAL A 134 5.61 -38.39 22.79
CA VAL A 134 6.81 -38.50 23.62
C VAL A 134 6.33 -38.93 25.00
N PRO A 135 6.81 -40.05 25.58
CA PRO A 135 6.41 -40.45 26.92
C PRO A 135 6.91 -39.40 27.92
N ARG A 136 5.98 -38.68 28.56
CA ARG A 136 6.28 -37.87 29.73
C ARG A 136 6.69 -38.81 30.86
N LYS A 137 7.97 -38.71 31.20
CA LYS A 137 8.61 -39.26 32.39
C LYS A 137 7.71 -39.00 33.60
N ALA A 138 7.37 -40.08 34.31
CA ALA A 138 6.69 -40.04 35.58
C ALA A 138 7.45 -39.11 36.55
N VAL A 139 6.72 -38.21 37.17
CA VAL A 139 7.15 -37.56 38.41
C VAL A 139 5.96 -37.67 39.37
N ASP A 140 6.25 -38.37 40.45
CA ASP A 140 5.47 -38.65 41.65
C ASP A 140 4.63 -37.45 42.13
N SER A 141 3.33 -37.64 42.42
CA SER A 141 2.77 -38.11 43.69
C SER A 141 2.98 -37.12 44.85
N GLU A 142 1.93 -36.33 45.15
CA GLU A 142 1.56 -35.76 46.46
C GLU A 142 0.19 -35.07 46.23
N SER A 143 -0.96 -35.68 46.58
CA SER A 143 -1.55 -35.90 47.92
C SER A 143 -1.83 -34.60 48.68
N SER A 144 -3.09 -34.17 48.65
CA SER A 144 -3.80 -33.30 49.61
C SER A 144 -5.26 -33.29 49.13
N ASP A 145 -6.10 -34.25 49.51
CA ASP A 145 -6.91 -34.28 50.74
C ASP A 145 -7.77 -33.01 50.89
N GLU A 146 -8.91 -33.00 50.21
CA GLU A 146 -10.02 -32.08 50.52
C GLU A 146 -11.13 -32.90 51.19
N SER A 147 -11.23 -32.73 52.51
CA SER A 147 -12.31 -33.24 53.33
C SER A 147 -13.59 -32.42 53.10
N GLU A 148 -14.69 -33.14 52.90
CA GLU A 148 -16.08 -32.69 53.02
C GLU A 148 -16.33 -32.00 54.38
N SER A 149 -17.21 -30.99 54.45
CA SER A 149 -18.56 -31.12 55.03
C SER A 149 -19.25 -29.77 55.23
N GLU A 150 -20.58 -29.84 55.16
CA GLU A 150 -21.59 -28.80 55.40
C GLU A 150 -21.48 -28.08 56.76
#